data_AF-A0A0D3B1G3-F1
#
_entry.id   AF-A0A0D3B1G3-F1
#
_cell.length_a   1.000
_cell.length_b   1.000
_cell.length_c   1.000
_cell.angle_alpha   90.00
_cell.angle_beta   90.00
_cell.angle_gamma   90.00
#
_symmetry.space_group_name_H-M   'P 1'
#
loop_
_entity.id
_entity.type
_entity.pdbx_description
1 polymer ?
#
loop_
_entity_poly.entity_id
_entity_poly.type
_entity_poly.pdbx_seq_one_letter_code
_entity_poly.pdbx_strand_id
1 'polypeptide(L)'
;MESILLEKIGLFSNKISKDDLKAGDHIYSWRNAYIYSHHGIYIGDGKVIHFTRGGGLEIGTGTFLDKLIVSSITNHGGDNPCPNCGGKHSNTHGVISSCLDCFLAGGDLLRFEYSVSPALFMSKLRGGTCTTAASDPSEEVISRAEFLLLRNGFGEYHVFENNCEDFAMYCKTGLVVGRSYVLGRSGQVNSVSAAACVARMVSPWASNAIRLCSDVGMRKDAAKVPVESLVARFNQAKES
;
A
#
# COMPACT_ATOMS: atom_id res chain seq x y z
N MET A 1 -33.51 -7.37 -6.69
CA MET A 1 -33.53 -6.99 -5.27
C MET A 1 -32.39 -7.66 -4.49
N GLU A 2 -32.06 -8.93 -4.78
CA GLU A 2 -30.86 -9.59 -4.24
C GLU A 2 -29.52 -9.00 -4.74
N SER A 3 -29.45 -8.56 -6.00
CA SER A 3 -28.23 -7.96 -6.58
C SER A 3 -27.79 -6.67 -5.87
N ILE A 4 -28.75 -5.86 -5.41
CA ILE A 4 -28.50 -4.59 -4.69
C ILE A 4 -28.09 -4.87 -3.23
N LEU A 5 -28.57 -5.96 -2.64
CA LEU A 5 -28.16 -6.38 -1.30
C LEU A 5 -26.72 -6.92 -1.32
N LEU A 6 -26.31 -7.60 -2.38
CA LEU A 6 -24.94 -8.10 -2.57
C LEU A 6 -23.94 -6.99 -2.92
N GLU A 7 -24.36 -5.92 -3.62
CA GLU A 7 -23.55 -4.71 -3.78
C GLU A 7 -23.29 -4.00 -2.44
N LYS A 8 -24.25 -4.04 -1.50
CA LYS A 8 -24.10 -3.50 -0.14
C LYS A 8 -23.28 -4.40 0.79
N ILE A 9 -23.23 -5.69 0.53
CA ILE A 9 -22.42 -6.67 1.28
C ILE A 9 -21.14 -6.94 0.49
N GLY A 10 -20.19 -6.00 0.42
CA GLY A 10 -18.73 -6.20 0.16
C GLY A 10 -18.22 -7.22 -0.89
N LEU A 11 -19.09 -7.81 -1.71
CA LEU A 11 -18.78 -9.02 -2.45
C LEU A 11 -18.14 -8.69 -3.80
N PHE A 12 -18.40 -7.47 -4.31
CA PHE A 12 -17.93 -7.03 -5.63
C PHE A 12 -17.17 -5.70 -5.63
N SER A 13 -17.28 -4.89 -4.58
CA SER A 13 -16.57 -3.61 -4.51
C SER A 13 -16.19 -3.25 -3.07
N ASN A 14 -14.96 -2.81 -2.92
CA ASN A 14 -14.43 -2.24 -1.68
C ASN A 14 -14.74 -0.73 -1.56
N LYS A 15 -15.49 -0.15 -2.51
CA LYS A 15 -15.82 1.26 -2.54
C LYS A 15 -16.69 1.64 -1.35
N ILE A 16 -16.36 2.75 -0.70
CA ILE A 16 -17.12 3.31 0.43
C ILE A 16 -17.45 4.78 0.20
N SER A 17 -18.43 5.31 0.93
CA SER A 17 -18.71 6.75 0.95
C SER A 17 -17.74 7.47 1.90
N LYS A 18 -17.63 8.80 1.78
CA LYS A 18 -16.86 9.62 2.73
C LYS A 18 -17.46 9.58 4.15
N ASP A 19 -18.76 9.32 4.28
CA ASP A 19 -19.45 9.24 5.57
C ASP A 19 -19.15 7.94 6.33
N ASP A 20 -18.78 6.88 5.60
CA ASP A 20 -18.40 5.59 6.18
C ASP A 20 -16.91 5.51 6.55
N LEU A 21 -16.12 6.52 6.17
CA LEU A 21 -14.67 6.57 6.34
C LEU A 21 -14.31 6.93 7.79
N LYS A 22 -13.46 6.10 8.41
CA LYS A 22 -13.07 6.26 9.82
C LYS A 22 -11.56 6.39 9.98
N ALA A 23 -11.12 7.16 10.97
CA ALA A 23 -9.70 7.26 11.29
C ALA A 23 -9.13 5.86 11.62
N GLY A 24 -7.96 5.56 11.07
CA GLY A 24 -7.33 4.24 11.07
C GLY A 24 -7.75 3.33 9.91
N ASP A 25 -8.63 3.76 9.01
CA ASP A 25 -8.94 3.01 7.79
C ASP A 25 -7.74 3.00 6.84
N HIS A 26 -7.41 1.80 6.36
CA HIS A 26 -6.52 1.63 5.21
C HIS A 26 -7.37 1.81 3.95
N ILE A 27 -7.11 2.89 3.24
CA ILE A 27 -7.78 3.23 2.00
C ILE A 27 -6.83 3.07 0.82
N TYR A 28 -7.42 2.80 -0.33
CA TYR A 28 -6.68 2.76 -1.57
C TYR A 28 -7.52 3.29 -2.71
N SER A 29 -6.86 3.60 -3.80
CA SER A 29 -7.51 4.09 -5.00
C SER A 29 -6.74 3.67 -6.25
N TRP A 30 -7.46 3.19 -7.26
CA TRP A 30 -6.87 2.73 -8.50
C TRP A 30 -6.36 3.91 -9.35
N ARG A 31 -5.21 3.74 -9.99
CA ARG A 31 -4.56 4.70 -10.86
C ARG A 31 -4.37 4.13 -12.25
N ASN A 32 -4.19 5.02 -13.22
CA ASN A 32 -3.76 4.74 -14.59
C ASN A 32 -4.53 3.56 -15.22
N ALA A 33 -5.85 3.67 -15.29
CA ALA A 33 -6.75 2.63 -15.81
C ALA A 33 -6.63 1.27 -15.08
N TYR A 34 -6.57 1.31 -13.74
CA TYR A 34 -6.57 0.13 -12.85
C TYR A 34 -5.30 -0.74 -12.89
N ILE A 35 -4.17 -0.20 -13.36
CA ILE A 35 -2.89 -0.93 -13.38
C ILE A 35 -2.16 -0.93 -12.04
N TYR A 36 -2.48 0.03 -11.17
CA TYR A 36 -1.82 0.25 -9.88
C TYR A 36 -2.85 0.77 -8.88
N SER A 37 -2.76 0.35 -7.62
CA SER A 37 -3.50 0.92 -6.50
C SER A 37 -2.54 1.72 -5.63
N HIS A 38 -2.92 2.95 -5.29
CA HIS A 38 -2.18 3.72 -4.30
C HIS A 38 -2.84 3.59 -2.94
N HIS A 39 -2.05 3.28 -1.91
CA HIS A 39 -2.52 2.91 -0.57
C HIS A 39 -2.11 3.96 0.46
N GLY A 40 -2.92 4.13 1.50
CA GLY A 40 -2.67 5.06 2.59
C GLY A 40 -3.54 4.80 3.81
N ILE A 41 -3.20 5.45 4.92
CA ILE A 41 -3.94 5.40 6.18
C ILE A 41 -4.67 6.73 6.37
N TYR A 42 -5.99 6.68 6.46
CA TYR A 42 -6.79 7.84 6.82
C TYR A 42 -6.65 8.13 8.31
N ILE A 43 -6.25 9.35 8.67
CA ILE A 43 -5.99 9.73 10.07
C ILE A 43 -7.07 10.64 10.66
N GLY A 44 -8.14 10.93 9.91
CA GLY A 44 -9.16 11.90 10.29
C GLY A 44 -8.99 13.25 9.60
N ASP A 45 -9.98 14.14 9.75
CA ASP A 45 -9.98 15.51 9.24
C ASP A 45 -9.60 15.66 7.76
N GLY A 46 -10.01 14.70 6.92
CA GLY A 46 -9.70 14.74 5.50
C GLY A 46 -8.22 14.52 5.18
N LYS A 47 -7.40 13.97 6.11
CA LYS A 47 -5.97 13.73 5.93
C LYS A 47 -5.64 12.26 5.78
N VAL A 48 -4.64 11.99 4.94
CA VAL A 48 -4.13 10.65 4.67
C VAL A 48 -2.61 10.65 4.81
N ILE A 49 -2.06 9.69 5.54
CA ILE A 49 -0.61 9.40 5.56
C ILE A 49 -0.36 8.26 4.58
N HIS A 50 0.61 8.44 3.69
CA HIS A 50 0.90 7.48 2.65
C HIS A 50 2.38 7.51 2.26
N PHE A 51 2.87 6.40 1.71
CA PHE A 51 4.26 6.24 1.30
C PHE A 51 4.38 6.43 -0.20
N THR A 52 5.24 7.34 -0.65
CA THR A 52 5.34 7.72 -2.06
C THR A 52 6.77 7.65 -2.58
N ARG A 53 6.86 7.40 -3.89
CA ARG A 53 8.09 7.61 -4.66
C ARG A 53 8.20 9.10 -5.00
N GLY A 54 9.36 9.70 -4.75
CA GLY A 54 9.66 11.06 -5.20
C GLY A 54 9.58 11.19 -6.73
N GLY A 55 9.15 12.35 -7.21
CA GLY A 55 9.22 12.66 -8.64
C GLY A 55 10.67 12.62 -9.13
N GLY A 56 10.93 11.86 -10.20
CA GLY A 56 12.23 11.86 -10.89
C GLY A 56 13.13 10.64 -10.67
N LEU A 57 12.73 9.64 -9.90
CA LEU A 57 13.53 8.42 -9.75
C LEU A 57 13.13 7.39 -10.82
N GLU A 58 14.03 7.08 -11.76
CA GLU A 58 13.85 5.98 -12.73
C GLU A 58 13.82 4.63 -12.01
N ILE A 59 12.95 3.71 -12.42
CA ILE A 59 12.77 2.40 -11.78
C ILE A 59 14.02 1.50 -12.02
N GLY A 60 15.01 1.99 -12.77
CA GLY A 60 16.22 1.24 -13.12
C GLY A 60 15.91 0.00 -13.98
N THR A 61 14.65 -0.21 -14.35
CA THR A 61 14.18 -1.31 -15.19
C THR A 61 14.23 -0.98 -16.67
N GLY A 62 14.27 0.31 -17.05
CA GLY A 62 14.36 0.74 -18.45
C GLY A 62 13.12 0.36 -19.27
N THR A 63 12.01 0.04 -18.61
CA THR A 63 10.78 -0.44 -19.26
C THR A 63 9.74 0.67 -19.41
N PHE A 64 8.78 0.51 -20.33
CA PHE A 64 7.68 1.46 -20.53
C PHE A 64 6.79 1.65 -19.26
N LEU A 65 6.82 0.70 -18.32
CA LEU A 65 6.13 0.79 -17.03
C LEU A 65 6.74 1.88 -16.12
N ASP A 66 8.01 2.22 -16.30
CA ASP A 66 8.73 3.25 -15.53
C ASP A 66 8.09 4.63 -15.70
N LYS A 67 7.47 4.87 -16.87
CA LYS A 67 6.71 6.09 -17.18
C LYS A 67 5.26 6.03 -16.72
N LEU A 68 4.73 4.83 -16.45
CA LEU A 68 3.33 4.61 -16.07
C LEU A 68 3.12 4.60 -14.55
N ILE A 69 4.19 4.46 -13.76
CA ILE A 69 4.16 4.65 -12.29
C ILE A 69 4.64 6.08 -11.99
N VAL A 70 3.94 7.04 -12.58
CA VAL A 70 4.09 8.48 -12.29
C VAL A 70 3.87 8.70 -10.79
N SER A 71 4.52 9.72 -10.21
CA SER A 71 4.39 10.05 -8.78
C SER A 71 2.93 9.93 -8.33
N SER A 72 2.69 9.23 -7.23
CA SER A 72 1.36 9.06 -6.66
C SER A 72 0.74 10.36 -6.11
N ILE A 73 1.49 11.45 -6.21
CA ILE A 73 1.11 12.82 -5.87
C ILE A 73 0.54 13.50 -7.11
N THR A 74 -0.65 14.06 -6.98
CA THR A 74 -1.20 15.00 -7.96
C THR A 74 -0.39 16.30 -7.98
N ASN A 75 0.24 16.60 -9.11
CA ASN A 75 0.87 17.90 -9.35
C ASN A 75 -0.21 18.96 -9.54
N HIS A 76 -0.57 19.67 -8.47
CA HIS A 76 -1.42 20.87 -8.52
C HIS A 76 -0.60 22.16 -8.78
N GLY A 77 0.60 22.06 -9.36
CA GLY A 77 1.50 23.20 -9.56
C GLY A 77 1.22 23.96 -10.86
N GLY A 78 0.99 25.27 -10.75
CA GLY A 78 0.87 26.20 -11.87
C GLY A 78 -0.43 27.01 -11.81
N ASP A 79 -1.54 26.41 -12.26
CA ASP A 79 -2.77 27.18 -12.54
C ASP A 79 -3.94 26.88 -11.60
N ASN A 80 -3.92 25.80 -10.80
CA ASN A 80 -5.00 25.44 -9.86
C ASN A 80 -4.48 24.65 -8.63
N PRO A 81 -3.91 25.34 -7.62
CA PRO A 81 -3.45 24.70 -6.39
C PRO A 81 -4.63 24.08 -5.62
N CYS A 82 -4.41 22.91 -5.03
CA CYS A 82 -5.41 22.32 -4.14
C CYS A 82 -5.71 23.30 -2.99
N PRO A 83 -6.99 23.67 -2.74
CA PRO A 83 -7.34 24.65 -1.72
C PRO A 83 -6.95 24.21 -0.30
N ASN A 84 -6.92 22.91 -0.04
CA ASN A 84 -6.52 22.35 1.26
C ASN A 84 -5.00 22.23 1.44
N CYS A 85 -4.25 22.09 0.34
CA CYS A 85 -2.80 21.78 0.38
C CYS A 85 -1.91 22.93 -0.09
N GLY A 86 -2.46 23.97 -0.71
CA GLY A 86 -1.73 25.15 -1.18
C GLY A 86 -0.59 24.85 -2.17
N GLY A 87 -0.66 23.74 -2.92
CA GLY A 87 0.35 23.34 -3.91
C GLY A 87 1.66 22.76 -3.32
N LYS A 88 1.73 22.45 -2.02
CA LYS A 88 2.97 22.12 -1.30
C LYS A 88 3.57 20.71 -1.50
N HIS A 89 3.08 19.91 -2.45
CA HIS A 89 3.48 18.49 -2.56
C HIS A 89 4.39 18.15 -3.76
N SER A 90 4.86 19.13 -4.53
CA SER A 90 5.82 18.84 -5.61
C SER A 90 7.15 18.32 -5.02
N ASN A 91 7.56 17.11 -5.41
CA ASN A 91 8.85 16.46 -5.11
C ASN A 91 9.06 15.82 -3.72
N THR A 92 8.00 15.59 -2.93
CA THR A 92 8.15 14.85 -1.66
C THR A 92 8.22 13.33 -1.88
N HIS A 93 9.19 12.66 -1.26
CA HIS A 93 9.37 11.20 -1.25
C HIS A 93 9.31 10.67 0.18
N GLY A 94 9.08 9.37 0.32
CA GLY A 94 9.02 8.72 1.62
C GLY A 94 7.62 8.77 2.21
N VAL A 95 7.52 8.85 3.54
CA VAL A 95 6.21 8.91 4.21
C VAL A 95 5.76 10.36 4.27
N ILE A 96 4.59 10.65 3.68
CA ILE A 96 4.05 12.01 3.57
C ILE A 96 2.60 12.05 4.05
N SER A 97 2.10 13.26 4.30
CA SER A 97 0.68 13.51 4.55
C SER A 97 0.09 14.41 3.47
N SER A 98 -1.11 14.10 3.00
CA SER A 98 -1.87 14.90 2.04
C SER A 98 -3.36 14.95 2.42
N CYS A 99 -4.13 15.81 1.75
CA CYS A 99 -5.58 15.76 1.87
C CYS A 99 -6.16 14.56 1.08
N LEU A 100 -7.35 14.12 1.46
CA LEU A 100 -8.04 12.98 0.87
C LEU A 100 -8.23 13.15 -0.64
N ASP A 101 -8.58 14.34 -1.12
CA ASP A 101 -8.82 14.55 -2.55
C ASP A 101 -7.53 14.48 -3.37
N CYS A 102 -6.41 15.03 -2.87
CA CYS A 102 -5.09 14.86 -3.48
C CYS A 102 -4.63 13.40 -3.45
N PHE A 103 -4.86 12.71 -2.33
CA PHE A 103 -4.58 11.28 -2.23
C PHE A 103 -5.35 10.50 -3.30
N LEU A 104 -6.65 10.77 -3.47
CA LEU A 104 -7.53 10.07 -4.42
C LEU A 104 -7.26 10.40 -5.88
N ALA A 105 -6.73 11.59 -6.19
CA ALA A 105 -6.40 12.01 -7.55
C ALA A 105 -7.57 11.88 -8.54
N GLY A 106 -8.80 12.13 -8.07
CA GLY A 106 -10.04 11.95 -8.85
C GLY A 106 -10.49 10.48 -9.00
N GLY A 107 -9.77 9.53 -8.43
CA GLY A 107 -10.15 8.11 -8.37
C GLY A 107 -11.15 7.79 -7.25
N ASP A 108 -11.60 6.54 -7.24
CA ASP A 108 -12.56 6.05 -6.24
C ASP A 108 -11.91 5.90 -4.85
N LEU A 109 -12.71 6.12 -3.80
CA LEU A 109 -12.38 5.80 -2.42
C LEU A 109 -12.72 4.33 -2.12
N LEU A 110 -11.71 3.48 -1.99
CA LEU A 110 -11.88 2.08 -1.61
C LEU A 110 -11.23 1.81 -0.26
N ARG A 111 -11.85 0.92 0.55
CA ARG A 111 -11.31 0.48 1.84
C ARG A 111 -10.74 -0.92 1.74
N PHE A 112 -9.53 -1.12 2.22
CA PHE A 112 -8.89 -2.43 2.27
C PHE A 112 -9.52 -3.30 3.37
N GLU A 113 -9.76 -4.57 3.07
CA GLU A 113 -10.44 -5.49 4.00
C GLU A 113 -9.45 -6.35 4.80
N TYR A 114 -9.67 -6.44 6.11
CA TYR A 114 -8.88 -7.25 7.04
C TYR A 114 -9.73 -8.42 7.58
N SER A 115 -9.07 -9.45 8.09
CA SER A 115 -9.72 -10.65 8.65
C SER A 115 -10.69 -11.33 7.67
N VAL A 116 -10.42 -11.24 6.36
CA VAL A 116 -11.26 -11.95 5.39
C VAL A 116 -11.05 -13.46 5.52
N SER A 117 -12.11 -14.24 5.29
CA SER A 117 -11.97 -15.69 5.24
C SER A 117 -11.12 -16.10 4.03
N PRO A 118 -10.39 -17.24 4.08
CA PRO A 118 -9.66 -17.76 2.93
C PRO A 118 -10.53 -17.93 1.69
N ALA A 119 -11.82 -18.28 1.86
CA ALA A 119 -12.76 -18.40 0.76
C ALA A 119 -13.05 -17.05 0.09
N LEU A 120 -13.27 -15.98 0.87
CA LEU A 120 -13.47 -14.63 0.34
C LEU A 120 -12.19 -14.10 -0.31
N PHE A 121 -11.02 -14.37 0.27
CA PHE A 121 -9.74 -14.03 -0.35
C PHE A 121 -9.59 -14.70 -1.73
N MET A 122 -9.92 -16.00 -1.81
CA MET A 122 -9.86 -16.78 -3.06
C MET A 122 -10.84 -16.29 -4.12
N SER A 123 -11.93 -15.61 -3.75
CA SER A 123 -12.89 -15.03 -4.70
C SER A 123 -12.46 -13.67 -5.27
N LYS A 124 -11.46 -13.00 -4.68
CA LYS A 124 -10.98 -11.71 -5.19
C LYS A 124 -10.18 -11.89 -6.48
N LEU A 125 -10.58 -11.17 -7.52
CA LEU A 125 -9.94 -11.20 -8.84
C LEU A 125 -8.53 -10.56 -8.86
N ARG A 126 -8.20 -9.71 -7.88
CA ARG A 126 -6.95 -8.93 -7.86
C ARG A 126 -6.33 -8.86 -6.45
N GLY A 127 -5.00 -8.70 -6.42
CA GLY A 127 -4.20 -8.35 -5.24
C GLY A 127 -4.49 -6.95 -4.71
N GLY A 128 -3.94 -6.60 -3.54
CA GLY A 128 -4.04 -5.25 -3.00
C GLY A 128 -5.43 -4.80 -2.55
N THR A 129 -6.31 -5.73 -2.19
CA THR A 129 -7.69 -5.38 -1.77
C THR A 129 -8.12 -5.94 -0.42
N CYS A 130 -7.52 -7.04 0.01
CA CYS A 130 -7.83 -7.66 1.29
C CYS A 130 -6.67 -8.53 1.81
N THR A 131 -6.73 -8.88 3.09
CA THR A 131 -5.84 -9.83 3.75
C THR A 131 -6.59 -10.69 4.77
N THR A 132 -6.10 -11.90 5.02
CA THR A 132 -6.62 -12.74 6.11
C THR A 132 -6.12 -12.29 7.48
N ALA A 133 -5.09 -11.44 7.54
CA ALA A 133 -4.57 -10.90 8.79
C ALA A 133 -5.58 -9.99 9.50
N ALA A 134 -5.54 -10.02 10.84
CA ALA A 134 -6.27 -9.08 11.66
C ALA A 134 -5.60 -7.69 11.66
N SER A 135 -6.43 -6.64 11.74
CA SER A 135 -5.95 -5.29 11.99
C SER A 135 -5.79 -5.05 13.49
N ASP A 136 -4.80 -4.26 13.85
CA ASP A 136 -4.68 -3.62 15.15
C ASP A 136 -5.76 -2.55 15.34
N PRO A 137 -6.06 -2.13 16.59
CA PRO A 137 -6.98 -1.04 16.88
C PRO A 137 -6.59 0.27 16.19
N SER A 138 -7.58 1.08 15.79
CA SER A 138 -7.34 2.32 15.04
C SER A 138 -6.34 3.26 15.70
N GLU A 139 -6.33 3.36 17.03
CA GLU A 139 -5.39 4.20 17.77
C GLU A 139 -3.93 3.78 17.55
N GLU A 140 -3.64 2.48 17.63
CA GLU A 140 -2.29 1.96 17.35
C GLU A 140 -1.88 2.16 15.90
N VAL A 141 -2.83 1.99 14.97
CA VAL A 141 -2.62 2.20 13.53
C VAL A 141 -2.23 3.65 13.24
N ILE A 142 -2.99 4.60 13.79
CA ILE A 142 -2.75 6.04 13.61
C ILE A 142 -1.42 6.41 14.25
N SER A 143 -1.16 5.99 15.49
CA SER A 143 0.10 6.25 16.20
C SER A 143 1.30 5.75 15.39
N ARG A 144 1.20 4.57 14.77
CA ARG A 144 2.25 4.00 13.93
C ARG A 144 2.48 4.81 12.66
N ALA A 145 1.41 5.20 11.97
CA ALA A 145 1.48 6.00 10.75
C ALA A 145 2.07 7.40 11.01
N GLU A 146 1.64 8.06 12.09
CA GLU A 146 2.16 9.36 12.52
C GLU A 146 3.63 9.28 12.93
N PHE A 147 4.03 8.24 13.67
CA PHE A 147 5.43 8.03 14.03
C PHE A 147 6.31 7.89 12.78
N LEU A 148 5.87 7.10 11.80
CA LEU A 148 6.60 6.91 10.54
C LEU A 148 6.68 8.19 9.71
N LEU A 149 5.63 9.01 9.69
CA LEU A 149 5.62 10.34 9.07
C LEU A 149 6.65 11.27 9.73
N LEU A 150 6.65 11.34 11.06
CA LEU A 150 7.55 12.22 11.82
C LEU A 150 9.02 11.86 11.67
N ARG A 151 9.32 10.57 11.50
CA ARG A 151 10.70 10.06 11.40
C ARG A 151 11.16 9.87 9.96
N ASN A 152 10.28 10.10 8.98
CA ASN A 152 10.46 9.64 7.59
C ASN A 152 10.98 8.18 7.54
N GLY A 153 10.38 7.34 8.39
CA GLY A 153 11.04 6.17 8.96
C GLY A 153 10.80 4.84 8.24
N PHE A 154 10.31 4.86 7.00
CA PHE A 154 9.90 3.66 6.28
C PHE A 154 10.83 3.25 5.14
N GLY A 155 12.09 3.70 5.20
CA GLY A 155 13.12 3.37 4.20
C GLY A 155 12.87 4.00 2.83
N GLU A 156 13.54 3.46 1.82
CA GLU A 156 13.42 3.90 0.43
C GLU A 156 12.27 3.18 -0.29
N TYR A 157 11.60 3.90 -1.20
CA TYR A 157 10.44 3.37 -1.91
C TYR A 157 10.86 2.44 -3.05
N HIS A 158 10.46 1.18 -2.97
CA HIS A 158 10.65 0.16 -4.00
C HIS A 158 9.30 -0.41 -4.46
N VAL A 159 8.93 -0.17 -5.72
CA VAL A 159 7.61 -0.52 -6.30
C VAL A 159 7.21 -1.98 -6.05
N PHE A 160 8.16 -2.91 -6.06
CA PHE A 160 7.90 -4.35 -5.95
C PHE A 160 8.15 -4.94 -4.56
N GLU A 161 8.66 -4.17 -3.61
CA GLU A 161 9.15 -4.72 -2.32
C GLU A 161 8.78 -3.90 -1.09
N ASN A 162 9.03 -2.58 -1.14
CA ASN A 162 8.75 -1.65 -0.04
C ASN A 162 7.96 -0.49 -0.63
N ASN A 163 6.66 -0.69 -0.80
CA ASN A 163 5.78 0.25 -1.47
C ASN A 163 4.65 0.75 -0.54
N CYS A 164 3.69 1.48 -1.10
CA CYS A 164 2.57 2.03 -0.32
C CYS A 164 1.65 0.95 0.31
N GLU A 165 1.52 -0.21 -0.32
CA GLU A 165 0.76 -1.34 0.22
C GLU A 165 1.48 -1.91 1.45
N ASP A 166 2.80 -2.13 1.37
CA ASP A 166 3.60 -2.60 2.51
C ASP A 166 3.55 -1.62 3.68
N PHE A 167 3.64 -0.32 3.40
CA PHE A 167 3.47 0.73 4.40
C PHE A 167 2.12 0.64 5.10
N ALA A 168 1.03 0.60 4.35
CA ALA A 168 -0.31 0.56 4.94
C ALA A 168 -0.58 -0.77 5.67
N MET A 169 -0.08 -1.89 5.14
CA MET A 169 -0.14 -3.19 5.78
C MET A 169 0.63 -3.24 7.11
N TYR A 170 1.84 -2.70 7.15
CA TYR A 170 2.60 -2.55 8.40
C TYR A 170 1.88 -1.62 9.38
N CYS A 171 1.37 -0.49 8.90
CA CYS A 171 0.57 0.44 9.71
C CYS A 171 -0.63 -0.26 10.36
N LYS A 172 -1.31 -1.17 9.65
CA LYS A 172 -2.50 -1.85 10.15
C LYS A 172 -2.23 -3.05 11.04
N THR A 173 -1.09 -3.72 10.89
CA THR A 173 -0.87 -5.04 11.51
C THR A 173 0.36 -5.10 12.41
N GLY A 174 1.29 -4.16 12.25
CA GLY A 174 2.63 -4.21 12.83
C GLY A 174 3.47 -5.39 12.31
N LEU A 175 2.99 -6.14 11.32
CA LEU A 175 3.66 -7.33 10.80
C LEU A 175 4.69 -6.96 9.75
N VAL A 176 5.85 -7.61 9.84
CA VAL A 176 6.91 -7.56 8.85
C VAL A 176 7.19 -8.98 8.39
N VAL A 177 7.44 -9.14 7.09
CA VAL A 177 7.69 -10.42 6.44
C VAL A 177 9.20 -10.67 6.28
N GLY A 178 9.64 -11.87 6.66
CA GLY A 178 11.03 -12.31 6.55
C GLY A 178 11.58 -12.33 5.11
N ARG A 179 12.77 -11.72 4.96
CA ARG A 179 13.65 -11.49 3.78
C ARG A 179 13.61 -10.12 3.09
N SER A 180 12.56 -9.31 3.20
CA SER A 180 12.54 -7.97 2.56
C SER A 180 13.15 -6.84 3.40
N TYR A 181 13.64 -7.13 4.62
CA TYR A 181 14.21 -6.12 5.52
C TYR A 181 15.48 -6.61 6.25
N VAL A 182 16.19 -7.58 5.67
CA VAL A 182 17.46 -8.10 6.22
C VAL A 182 18.63 -7.30 5.64
N LEU A 183 19.27 -6.53 6.52
CA LEU A 183 20.53 -5.86 6.28
C LEU A 183 21.66 -6.88 6.07
N GLY A 184 22.34 -6.79 4.92
CA GLY A 184 23.67 -7.35 4.67
C GLY A 184 23.78 -8.87 4.53
N ARG A 185 23.87 -9.36 3.28
CA ARG A 185 24.99 -10.21 2.82
C ARG A 185 25.01 -10.36 1.29
N SER A 186 26.20 -10.16 0.73
CA SER A 186 26.64 -10.56 -0.60
C SER A 186 26.43 -12.06 -0.86
N GLY A 187 25.95 -12.42 -2.05
CA GLY A 187 25.99 -13.79 -2.57
C GLY A 187 24.76 -14.20 -3.36
N GLN A 188 24.74 -13.86 -4.65
CA GLN A 188 23.97 -14.48 -5.76
C GLN A 188 22.61 -15.11 -5.43
N VAL A 189 21.50 -14.49 -5.87
CA VAL A 189 20.39 -15.25 -6.50
C VAL A 189 19.70 -14.38 -7.58
N ASN A 190 19.52 -14.99 -8.74
CA ASN A 190 19.01 -14.44 -10.00
C ASN A 190 17.47 -14.37 -10.09
N SER A 191 17.03 -13.46 -10.98
CA SER A 191 15.84 -13.50 -11.85
C SER A 191 14.41 -13.45 -11.26
N VAL A 192 14.03 -12.31 -10.65
CA VAL A 192 12.62 -11.91 -10.49
C VAL A 192 12.12 -11.16 -11.73
N SER A 193 12.24 -11.80 -12.91
CA SER A 193 11.53 -11.38 -14.13
C SER A 193 10.78 -12.54 -14.79
N ALA A 194 11.08 -13.79 -14.41
CA ALA A 194 10.42 -14.97 -14.97
C ALA A 194 9.07 -15.29 -14.29
N ALA A 195 8.91 -14.98 -13.00
CA ALA A 195 7.71 -15.34 -12.24
C ALA A 195 6.42 -14.65 -12.74
N ALA A 196 6.51 -13.39 -13.19
CA ALA A 196 5.35 -12.66 -13.72
C ALA A 196 4.85 -13.21 -15.07
N CYS A 197 5.73 -13.82 -15.88
CA CYS A 197 5.33 -14.48 -17.12
C CYS A 197 4.72 -15.85 -16.86
N VAL A 198 5.24 -16.63 -15.92
CA VAL A 198 4.67 -17.95 -15.55
C VAL A 198 3.32 -17.79 -14.85
N ALA A 199 3.14 -16.72 -14.06
CA ALA A 199 1.87 -16.41 -13.40
C ALA A 199 0.69 -16.13 -14.36
N ARG A 200 0.96 -15.77 -15.63
CA ARG A 200 -0.09 -15.61 -16.65
C ARG A 200 -0.54 -16.94 -17.28
N MET A 201 0.18 -18.03 -17.02
CA MET A 201 -0.14 -19.38 -17.52
C MET A 201 -0.79 -20.29 -16.47
N VAL A 202 -0.94 -19.82 -15.22
CA VAL A 202 -1.68 -20.52 -14.16
C VAL A 202 -3.13 -20.07 -14.15
N SER A 203 -4.05 -21.00 -13.89
CA SER A 203 -5.47 -20.67 -13.75
C SER A 203 -5.68 -19.60 -12.67
N PRO A 204 -6.73 -18.75 -12.76
CA PRO A 204 -7.03 -17.75 -11.72
C PRO A 204 -7.10 -18.36 -10.32
N TRP A 205 -7.58 -19.59 -10.21
CA TRP A 205 -7.60 -20.36 -8.96
C TRP A 205 -6.20 -20.66 -8.43
N ALA A 206 -5.28 -21.16 -9.28
CA ALA A 206 -3.90 -21.43 -8.88
C ALA A 206 -3.15 -20.14 -8.51
N SER A 207 -3.37 -19.05 -9.25
CA SER A 207 -2.82 -17.73 -8.91
C SER A 207 -3.31 -17.24 -7.55
N ASN A 208 -4.61 -17.36 -7.26
CA ASN A 208 -5.18 -16.97 -5.97
C ASN A 208 -4.72 -17.88 -4.83
N ALA A 209 -4.51 -19.17 -5.06
CA ALA A 209 -3.95 -20.08 -4.06
C ALA A 209 -2.52 -19.70 -3.68
N ILE A 210 -1.68 -19.35 -4.67
CA ILE A 210 -0.31 -18.85 -4.43
C ILE A 210 -0.36 -17.55 -3.61
N ARG A 211 -1.24 -16.61 -3.98
CA ARG A 211 -1.45 -15.36 -3.24
C ARG A 211 -1.89 -15.61 -1.81
N LEU A 212 -2.83 -16.53 -1.59
CA LEU A 212 -3.33 -16.87 -0.25
C LEU A 212 -2.22 -17.45 0.63
N CYS A 213 -1.40 -18.36 0.10
CA CYS A 213 -0.25 -18.91 0.84
C CYS A 213 0.81 -17.85 1.17
N SER A 214 0.87 -16.77 0.38
CA SER A 214 1.81 -15.67 0.56
C SER A 214 1.24 -14.53 1.42
N ASP A 215 -0.05 -14.56 1.72
CA ASP A 215 -0.75 -13.56 2.52
C ASP A 215 -0.14 -13.46 3.92
N VAL A 216 -0.05 -12.24 4.43
CA VAL A 216 0.62 -11.98 5.71
C VAL A 216 -0.10 -12.65 6.89
N GLY A 217 -1.40 -12.91 6.78
CA GLY A 217 -2.16 -13.64 7.79
C GLY A 217 -1.95 -15.16 7.80
N MET A 218 -1.39 -15.73 6.73
CA MET A 218 -1.20 -17.18 6.57
C MET A 218 0.25 -17.64 6.74
N ARG A 219 1.20 -16.73 6.48
CA ARG A 219 2.62 -17.07 6.47
C ARG A 219 3.20 -17.16 7.89
N LYS A 220 4.14 -18.09 8.07
CA LYS A 220 4.76 -18.38 9.38
C LYS A 220 5.94 -17.47 9.73
N ASP A 221 6.48 -16.77 8.74
CA ASP A 221 7.62 -15.86 8.84
C ASP A 221 7.20 -14.38 8.97
N ALA A 222 5.90 -14.11 9.13
CA ALA A 222 5.42 -12.80 9.53
C ALA A 222 5.60 -12.63 11.05
N ALA A 223 6.23 -11.52 11.46
CA ALA A 223 6.47 -11.22 12.86
C ALA A 223 6.04 -9.78 13.16
N LYS A 224 5.45 -9.55 14.34
CA LYS A 224 5.18 -8.20 14.82
C LYS A 224 6.51 -7.51 15.16
N VAL A 225 6.69 -6.30 14.65
CA VAL A 225 7.87 -5.47 14.90
C VAL A 225 7.39 -4.09 15.39
N PRO A 226 7.83 -3.64 16.58
CA PRO A 226 7.54 -2.28 17.06
C PRO A 226 8.05 -1.21 16.09
N VAL A 227 7.37 -0.08 16.01
CA VAL A 227 7.67 0.97 15.02
C VAL A 227 9.06 1.58 15.22
N GLU A 228 9.48 1.75 16.47
CA GLU A 228 10.79 2.26 16.84
C GLU A 228 11.90 1.31 16.36
N SER A 229 11.66 0.00 16.51
CA SER A 229 12.59 -1.04 16.05
C SER A 229 12.68 -1.08 14.53
N LEU A 230 11.56 -0.86 13.83
CA LEU A 230 11.54 -0.80 12.37
C LEU A 230 12.36 0.42 11.87
N VAL A 231 12.10 1.61 12.43
CA VAL A 231 12.82 2.83 12.05
C VAL A 231 14.32 2.71 12.34
N ALA A 232 14.69 2.15 13.50
CA ALA A 232 16.10 1.93 13.84
C ALA A 232 16.82 1.04 12.81
N ARG A 233 16.15 0.00 12.31
CA ARG A 233 16.71 -0.88 11.26
C ARG A 233 16.92 -0.16 9.93
N PHE A 234 15.96 0.67 9.51
CA PHE A 234 16.11 1.45 8.28
C PHE A 234 17.21 2.52 8.37
N ASN A 235 17.42 3.10 9.56
CA ASN A 235 18.50 4.06 9.77
C ASN A 235 19.87 3.39 9.72
N GLN A 236 20.04 2.22 10.35
CA GLN A 236 21.27 1.43 10.27
C GLN A 236 21.62 1.05 8.82
N ALA A 237 20.59 0.80 7.98
CA ALA A 237 20.77 0.51 6.56
C ALA A 237 21.40 1.64 5.75
N LYS A 238 21.17 2.89 6.16
CA LYS A 238 21.69 4.07 5.46
C LYS A 238 23.14 4.37 5.80
N GLU A 239 23.63 3.84 6.92
CA GLU A 239 24.99 4.08 7.43
C GLU A 239 26.00 2.99 7.01
N SER A 240 25.52 1.87 6.46
CA SER A 240 26.32 0.73 5.97
C SER A 240 26.57 0.76 4.48
#